data_AF-A0AAV4FGE1-F1
#
_entry.id   AF-A0AAV4FGE1-F1
#
_cell.length_a   1.000
_cell.length_b   1.000
_cell.length_c   1.000
_cell.angle_alpha   90.00
_cell.angle_beta   90.00
_cell.angle_gamma   90.00
#
_symmetry.space_group_name_H-M   'P 1'
#
loop_
_entity.id
_entity.type
_entity.pdbx_description
1 polymer ?
#
loop_
_entity_poly.entity_id
_entity_poly.type
_entity_poly.pdbx_seq_one_letter_code
_entity_poly.pdbx_strand_id
1 'polypeptide(L)'
;METTNIPHRICDIDWQNWQAADPATLLFVIQEGRILLIRKKRGLGAGKINGPGGKLEAGETIEACAIRELQEELCITPKNIRYHGDNCFQFIDGYSIHVHVFTATDYDGVITETEEAEPLWADLDAIPYDEMWEDDQYWIPVMLSNQSFTGRYIFDGDRMMDMELVLHSDNAKN
;
A
#
# COMPACT_ATOMS: atom_id res chain seq x y z
N MET A 1 -34.61 -11.70 5.67
CA MET A 1 -33.34 -11.94 4.96
C MET A 1 -32.92 -10.59 4.44
N GLU A 2 -32.07 -9.89 5.16
CA GLU A 2 -31.47 -8.65 4.67
C GLU A 2 -30.61 -9.06 3.47
N THR A 3 -30.96 -8.55 2.29
CA THR A 3 -30.07 -8.59 1.15
C THR A 3 -28.93 -7.64 1.49
N THR A 4 -27.82 -8.17 2.00
CA THR A 4 -26.57 -7.43 2.08
C THR A 4 -26.26 -6.98 0.66
N ASN A 5 -26.37 -5.68 0.40
CA ASN A 5 -26.07 -5.12 -0.90
C ASN A 5 -24.55 -5.19 -1.05
N ILE A 6 -24.07 -6.17 -1.81
CA ILE A 6 -22.65 -6.33 -2.10
C ILE A 6 -22.25 -5.20 -3.05
N PRO A 7 -21.35 -4.29 -2.67
CA PRO A 7 -20.98 -3.16 -3.52
C PRO A 7 -20.17 -3.64 -4.72
N HIS A 8 -20.52 -3.17 -5.92
CA HIS A 8 -19.77 -3.48 -7.14
C HIS A 8 -19.19 -2.23 -7.80
N ARG A 9 -19.64 -1.04 -7.39
CA ARG A 9 -19.13 0.25 -7.86
C ARG A 9 -18.79 1.15 -6.69
N ILE A 10 -17.81 2.03 -6.89
CA ILE A 10 -17.36 3.00 -5.88
C ILE A 10 -18.54 3.83 -5.35
N CYS A 11 -19.48 4.19 -6.22
CA CYS A 11 -20.69 4.95 -5.86
C CYS A 11 -21.69 4.18 -4.98
N ASP A 12 -21.54 2.87 -4.82
CA ASP A 12 -22.41 2.04 -3.98
C ASP A 12 -22.02 2.11 -2.49
N ILE A 13 -20.85 2.68 -2.18
CA ILE A 13 -20.26 2.76 -0.84
C ILE A 13 -20.28 4.21 -0.36
N ASP A 14 -20.72 4.44 0.88
CA ASP A 14 -20.56 5.74 1.55
C ASP A 14 -19.14 5.88 2.11
N TRP A 15 -18.22 6.32 1.26
CA TRP A 15 -16.81 6.52 1.63
C TRP A 15 -16.58 7.62 2.66
N GLN A 16 -17.57 8.46 2.97
CA GLN A 16 -17.45 9.45 4.04
C GLN A 16 -17.56 8.78 5.42
N ASN A 17 -18.35 7.71 5.52
CA ASN A 17 -18.57 6.97 6.75
C ASN A 17 -18.01 5.54 6.73
N TRP A 18 -17.31 5.18 5.64
CA TRP A 18 -16.68 3.88 5.49
C TRP A 18 -15.57 3.68 6.53
N GLN A 19 -15.51 2.46 7.07
CA GLN A 19 -14.49 2.04 8.02
C GLN A 19 -13.97 0.68 7.56
N ALA A 20 -12.65 0.58 7.44
CA ALA A 20 -12.00 -0.69 7.15
C ALA A 20 -12.09 -1.65 8.35
N ALA A 21 -12.08 -2.95 8.07
CA ALA A 21 -11.88 -3.97 9.10
C ALA A 21 -10.47 -3.88 9.68
N ASP A 22 -9.47 -3.66 8.83
CA ASP A 22 -8.07 -3.53 9.24
C ASP A 22 -7.42 -2.24 8.70
N PRO A 23 -6.68 -1.49 9.53
CA PRO A 23 -5.70 -0.52 9.07
C PRO A 23 -4.35 -1.19 8.79
N ALA A 24 -3.63 -0.71 7.79
CA ALA A 24 -2.33 -1.22 7.39
C ALA A 24 -1.45 -0.11 6.80
N THR A 25 -0.19 -0.43 6.56
CA THR A 25 0.78 0.49 5.97
C THR A 25 1.52 -0.14 4.81
N LEU A 26 2.05 0.70 3.92
CA LEU A 26 3.09 0.35 2.96
C LEU A 26 4.20 1.41 3.04
N LEU A 27 5.46 0.98 3.05
CA LEU A 27 6.62 1.89 3.06
C LEU A 27 7.65 1.47 2.01
N PHE A 28 7.78 2.29 0.97
CA PHE A 28 8.73 2.08 -0.12
C PHE A 28 10.03 2.84 0.14
N VAL A 29 11.17 2.15 0.05
CA VAL A 29 12.47 2.84 -0.04
C VAL A 29 12.74 3.15 -1.51
N ILE A 30 13.00 4.42 -1.81
CA ILE A 30 13.33 4.90 -3.16
C ILE A 30 14.73 5.51 -3.14
N GLN A 31 15.66 4.89 -3.86
CA GLN A 31 17.07 5.31 -3.89
C GLN A 31 17.65 5.07 -5.28
N GLU A 32 18.45 6.01 -5.78
CA GLU A 32 19.21 5.86 -7.03
C GLU A 32 18.34 5.47 -8.25
N GLY A 33 17.12 6.01 -8.36
CA GLY A 33 16.23 5.68 -9.47
C GLY A 33 15.64 4.28 -9.42
N ARG A 34 15.64 3.64 -8.23
CA ARG A 34 15.06 2.33 -7.96
C ARG A 34 14.11 2.37 -6.78
N ILE A 35 13.18 1.44 -6.74
CA ILE A 35 12.20 1.21 -5.67
C ILE A 35 12.42 -0.17 -5.05
N LEU A 36 12.42 -0.24 -3.73
CA LEU A 36 12.51 -1.49 -2.98
C LEU A 36 11.11 -2.08 -2.81
N LEU A 37 10.94 -3.28 -3.37
CA LEU A 37 9.73 -4.10 -3.32
C LEU A 37 10.02 -5.41 -2.59
N ILE A 38 8.96 -6.16 -2.32
CA ILE A 38 9.04 -7.52 -1.78
C ILE A 38 8.20 -8.47 -2.61
N ARG A 39 8.68 -9.69 -2.81
CA ARG A 39 7.82 -10.82 -3.14
C ARG A 39 7.31 -11.43 -1.85
N LYS A 40 6.00 -11.35 -1.64
CA LYS A 40 5.36 -11.75 -0.38
C LYS A 40 5.26 -13.27 -0.30
N LYS A 41 5.74 -13.89 0.79
CA LYS A 41 5.76 -15.35 0.96
C LYS A 41 4.55 -15.89 1.73
N ARG A 42 3.90 -15.05 2.53
CA ARG A 42 2.80 -15.42 3.44
C ARG A 42 1.71 -14.34 3.49
N GLY A 43 0.52 -14.72 3.96
CA GLY A 43 -0.60 -13.79 4.17
C GLY A 43 -1.32 -13.36 2.89
N LEU A 44 -2.11 -12.28 2.98
CA LEU A 44 -2.85 -11.71 1.85
C LEU A 44 -1.86 -11.23 0.77
N GLY A 45 -2.06 -11.69 -0.46
CA GLY A 45 -1.16 -11.37 -1.58
C GLY A 45 0.10 -12.24 -1.68
N ALA A 46 0.17 -13.37 -0.96
CA ALA A 46 1.28 -14.31 -1.10
C ALA A 46 1.49 -14.72 -2.58
N GLY A 47 2.73 -14.65 -3.04
CA GLY A 47 3.14 -14.88 -4.42
C GLY A 47 3.26 -13.61 -5.26
N LYS A 48 2.54 -12.53 -4.91
CA LYS A 48 2.63 -11.23 -5.61
C LYS A 48 3.86 -10.44 -5.17
N ILE A 49 4.29 -9.52 -6.03
CA ILE A 49 5.19 -8.44 -5.68
C ILE A 49 4.36 -7.31 -5.04
N ASN A 50 4.87 -6.68 -3.99
CA ASN A 50 4.21 -5.56 -3.30
C ASN A 50 5.24 -4.62 -2.67
N GLY A 51 4.79 -3.51 -2.11
CA GLY A 51 5.55 -2.77 -1.11
C GLY A 51 5.68 -3.53 0.20
N PRO A 52 6.75 -3.30 0.98
CA PRO A 52 6.84 -3.76 2.35
C PRO A 52 5.75 -3.14 3.21
N GLY A 53 5.15 -3.92 4.10
CA GLY A 53 4.10 -3.44 4.99
C GLY A 53 3.10 -4.49 5.46
N GLY A 54 2.33 -4.09 6.47
CA GLY A 54 1.38 -4.96 7.13
C GLY A 54 0.41 -4.21 8.03
N LYS A 55 -0.27 -4.94 8.90
CA LYS A 55 -1.41 -4.44 9.67
C LYS A 55 -0.95 -3.67 10.91
N LEU A 56 -1.70 -2.65 11.26
CA LEU A 56 -1.49 -1.88 12.47
C LEU A 56 -1.77 -2.72 13.72
N GLU A 57 -0.88 -2.67 14.71
CA GLU A 57 -1.11 -3.29 16.01
C GLU A 57 -1.83 -2.36 17.00
N ALA A 58 -2.43 -2.93 18.04
CA ALA A 58 -3.18 -2.17 19.03
C ALA A 58 -2.27 -1.19 19.80
N GLY A 59 -2.57 0.11 19.72
CA GLY A 59 -1.82 1.17 20.39
C GLY A 59 -0.61 1.68 19.61
N GLU A 60 -0.37 1.16 18.41
CA GLU A 60 0.69 1.59 17.51
C GLU A 60 0.27 2.84 16.71
N THR A 61 1.22 3.73 16.40
CA THR A 61 0.98 4.83 15.44
C THR A 61 1.16 4.31 14.02
N ILE A 62 0.51 4.93 13.04
CA ILE A 62 0.64 4.54 11.63
C ILE A 62 2.12 4.54 11.18
N GLU A 63 2.88 5.57 11.53
CA GLU A 63 4.31 5.63 11.17
C GLU A 63 5.13 4.55 11.90
N ALA A 64 4.83 4.25 13.17
CA ALA A 64 5.51 3.19 13.90
C ALA A 64 5.26 1.81 13.27
N CYS A 65 4.02 1.54 12.81
CA CYS A 65 3.67 0.33 12.06
C CYS A 65 4.51 0.20 10.79
N ALA A 66 4.57 1.26 9.99
CA ALA A 66 5.35 1.26 8.75
C ALA A 66 6.84 0.97 8.99
N ILE A 67 7.41 1.49 10.09
CA ILE A 67 8.79 1.22 10.50
C ILE A 67 8.96 -0.22 10.96
N ARG A 68 8.07 -0.72 11.83
CA ARG A 68 8.11 -2.10 12.36
C ARG A 68 8.03 -3.12 11.23
N GLU A 69 7.06 -2.98 10.34
CA GLU A 69 6.86 -3.91 9.21
C GLU A 69 8.10 -3.95 8.31
N LEU A 70 8.70 -2.80 8.00
CA LEU A 70 9.95 -2.76 7.23
C LEU A 70 11.11 -3.46 7.96
N GLN A 71 11.18 -3.33 9.29
CA GLN A 71 12.18 -4.02 10.10
C GLN A 71 11.95 -5.54 10.14
N GLU A 72 10.70 -5.97 10.28
CA GLU A 72 10.29 -7.38 10.33
C GLU A 72 10.50 -8.08 8.98
N GLU A 73 10.08 -7.44 7.89
CA GLU A 73 10.14 -8.03 6.55
C GLU A 73 11.55 -7.95 5.93
N LEU A 74 12.33 -6.89 6.22
CA LEU A 74 13.57 -6.59 5.50
C LEU A 74 14.80 -6.29 6.37
N CYS A 75 14.67 -6.29 7.70
CA CYS A 75 15.77 -6.02 8.65
C CYS A 75 16.43 -4.63 8.48
N ILE A 76 15.69 -3.63 8.00
CA ILE A 76 16.17 -2.26 7.80
C ILE A 76 15.30 -1.23 8.51
N THR A 77 15.87 -0.07 8.84
CA THR A 77 15.12 1.06 9.42
C THR A 77 15.10 2.23 8.42
N PRO A 78 13.92 2.73 8.02
CA PRO A 78 13.82 3.78 7.01
C PRO A 78 14.22 5.16 7.56
N LYS A 79 14.68 6.04 6.67
CA LYS A 79 15.01 7.44 6.95
C LYS A 79 14.27 8.37 6.00
N ASN A 80 14.06 9.60 6.45
CA ASN A 80 13.39 10.66 5.68
C ASN A 80 12.00 10.21 5.19
N ILE A 81 11.22 9.63 6.11
CA ILE A 81 9.90 9.11 5.81
C ILE A 81 8.98 10.26 5.37
N ARG A 82 8.21 10.02 4.31
CA ARG A 82 7.18 10.93 3.81
C ARG A 82 5.89 10.16 3.61
N TYR A 83 4.79 10.73 4.11
CA TYR A 83 3.44 10.27 3.82
C TYR A 83 2.97 10.76 2.45
N HIS A 84 2.27 9.91 1.69
CA HIS A 84 1.72 10.25 0.37
C HIS A 84 0.20 10.16 0.29
N GLY A 85 -0.43 9.28 1.06
CA GLY A 85 -1.87 9.13 0.95
C GLY A 85 -2.41 7.81 1.44
N ASP A 86 -3.67 7.59 1.07
CA ASP A 86 -4.49 6.50 1.55
C ASP A 86 -5.00 5.67 0.37
N ASN A 87 -4.95 4.36 0.50
CA ASN A 87 -5.68 3.43 -0.36
C ASN A 87 -6.75 2.71 0.47
N CYS A 88 -8.01 2.81 0.06
CA CYS A 88 -9.14 2.20 0.73
C CYS A 88 -9.70 1.06 -0.13
N PHE A 89 -9.60 -0.18 0.36
CA PHE A 89 -9.98 -1.38 -0.38
C PHE A 89 -11.22 -2.03 0.22
N GLN A 90 -12.23 -2.26 -0.61
CA GLN A 90 -13.41 -3.05 -0.26
C GLN A 90 -13.47 -4.32 -1.13
N PHE A 91 -13.42 -5.49 -0.51
CA PHE A 91 -13.63 -6.76 -1.19
C PHE A 91 -15.12 -7.14 -1.15
N ILE A 92 -15.61 -7.77 -2.22
CA ILE A 92 -17.02 -8.18 -2.32
C ILE A 92 -17.39 -9.30 -1.33
N ASP A 93 -16.39 -10.01 -0.79
CA ASP A 93 -16.57 -11.01 0.27
C ASP A 93 -16.78 -10.38 1.66
N GLY A 94 -16.73 -9.05 1.74
CA GLY A 94 -16.95 -8.26 2.95
C GLY A 94 -15.65 -7.82 3.65
N TYR A 95 -14.49 -8.34 3.25
CA TYR A 95 -13.22 -7.87 3.80
C TYR A 95 -12.93 -6.43 3.36
N SER A 96 -12.29 -5.64 4.23
CA SER A 96 -11.90 -4.27 3.90
C SER A 96 -10.62 -3.88 4.63
N ILE A 97 -9.76 -3.14 3.94
CA ILE A 97 -8.46 -2.72 4.46
C ILE A 97 -8.17 -1.28 4.05
N HIS A 98 -7.67 -0.48 4.99
CA HIS A 98 -7.25 0.91 4.79
C HIS A 98 -5.73 0.97 4.91
N VAL A 99 -5.07 1.25 3.79
CA VAL A 99 -3.61 1.24 3.67
C VAL A 99 -3.08 2.67 3.61
N HIS A 100 -2.17 2.99 4.53
CA HIS A 100 -1.45 4.26 4.56
C HIS A 100 -0.11 4.13 3.84
N VAL A 101 0.15 5.00 2.87
CA VAL A 101 1.29 4.88 1.96
C VAL A 101 2.40 5.88 2.32
N PHE A 102 3.61 5.34 2.49
CA PHE A 102 4.81 6.08 2.82
C PHE A 102 5.94 5.78 1.84
N THR A 103 6.88 6.72 1.75
CA THR A 103 8.19 6.49 1.14
C THR A 103 9.31 6.90 2.07
N ALA A 104 10.49 6.32 1.89
CA ALA A 104 11.75 6.73 2.50
C ALA A 104 12.81 6.93 1.41
N THR A 105 13.79 7.81 1.64
CA THR A 105 14.86 8.08 0.66
C THR A 105 16.21 7.47 1.04
N ASP A 106 16.31 6.89 2.23
CA ASP A 106 17.49 6.23 2.75
C ASP A 106 17.07 5.25 3.86
N TYR A 107 18.00 4.40 4.33
CA TYR A 107 17.76 3.45 5.42
C TYR A 107 19.06 3.13 6.17
N ASP A 108 18.92 2.56 7.38
CA ASP A 108 19.99 1.89 8.11
C ASP A 108 19.79 0.37 8.08
N GLY A 109 20.90 -0.37 8.05
CA GLY A 109 20.91 -1.83 8.09
C GLY A 109 21.31 -2.48 6.76
N VAL A 110 21.12 -3.80 6.68
CA VAL A 110 21.40 -4.60 5.48
C VAL A 110 20.11 -5.30 5.09
N ILE A 111 19.62 -5.00 3.88
CA ILE A 111 18.44 -5.65 3.32
C ILE A 111 18.64 -7.15 3.34
N THR A 112 17.75 -7.86 4.03
CA THR A 112 17.85 -9.31 4.25
C THR A 112 16.52 -9.96 3.93
N GLU A 113 16.58 -11.07 3.20
CA GLU A 113 15.42 -11.94 2.97
C GLU A 113 14.98 -12.60 4.28
N THR A 114 13.67 -12.62 4.54
CA THR A 114 13.08 -13.18 5.76
C THR A 114 12.14 -14.33 5.41
N GLU A 115 11.51 -14.94 6.42
CA GLU A 115 10.45 -15.93 6.18
C GLU A 115 9.21 -15.30 5.52
N GLU A 116 9.06 -13.99 5.61
CA GLU A 116 7.86 -13.26 5.17
C GLU A 116 8.02 -12.65 3.79
N ALA A 117 9.21 -12.19 3.46
CA ALA A 117 9.47 -11.41 2.25
C ALA A 117 10.82 -11.74 1.60
N GLU A 118 10.82 -11.76 0.26
CA GLU A 118 12.04 -11.74 -0.57
C GLU A 118 12.23 -10.34 -1.17
N PRO A 119 13.30 -9.61 -0.84
CA PRO A 119 13.53 -8.25 -1.33
C PRO A 119 13.87 -8.22 -2.82
N LEU A 120 13.34 -7.21 -3.52
CA LEU A 120 13.62 -6.94 -4.92
C LEU A 120 13.79 -5.44 -5.14
N TRP A 121 14.91 -5.02 -5.73
CA TRP A 121 15.02 -3.69 -6.31
C TRP A 121 14.52 -3.70 -7.75
N ALA A 122 13.61 -2.78 -8.07
CA ALA A 122 13.14 -2.53 -9.44
C ALA A 122 13.52 -1.11 -9.88
N ASP A 123 13.90 -0.94 -11.15
CA ASP A 123 14.07 0.39 -11.74
C ASP A 123 12.69 1.08 -11.83
N LEU A 124 12.64 2.39 -11.61
CA LEU A 124 11.36 3.13 -11.58
C LEU A 124 10.59 3.08 -12.92
N ASP A 125 11.27 2.83 -14.03
CA ASP A 125 10.68 2.68 -15.36
C ASP A 125 10.42 1.20 -15.75
N ALA A 126 10.73 0.26 -14.87
CA ALA A 126 10.59 -1.18 -15.07
C ALA A 126 9.96 -1.90 -13.86
N ILE A 127 9.05 -1.23 -13.15
CA ILE A 127 8.29 -1.82 -12.06
C ILE A 127 7.42 -2.97 -12.62
N PRO A 128 7.47 -4.19 -12.04
CA PRO A 128 6.81 -5.38 -12.56
C PRO A 128 5.32 -5.43 -12.21
N TYR A 129 4.55 -4.45 -12.70
CA TYR A 129 3.12 -4.30 -12.38
C TYR A 129 2.26 -5.54 -12.72
N ASP A 130 2.69 -6.36 -13.67
CA ASP A 130 2.03 -7.61 -14.05
C ASP A 130 2.10 -8.71 -12.98
N GLU A 131 3.04 -8.60 -12.03
CA GLU A 131 3.17 -9.48 -10.87
C GLU A 131 2.62 -8.85 -9.57
N MET A 132 2.08 -7.63 -9.64
CA MET A 132 1.60 -6.83 -8.51
C MET A 132 0.07 -6.88 -8.39
N TRP A 133 -0.51 -6.11 -7.47
CA TRP A 133 -1.96 -5.90 -7.46
C TRP A 133 -2.39 -5.00 -8.62
N GLU A 134 -3.58 -5.23 -9.17
CA GLU A 134 -4.04 -4.51 -10.36
C GLU A 134 -4.09 -2.99 -10.16
N ASP A 135 -4.32 -2.51 -8.93
CA ASP A 135 -4.40 -1.09 -8.58
C ASP A 135 -3.02 -0.40 -8.53
N ASP A 136 -1.94 -1.14 -8.27
CA ASP A 136 -0.60 -0.60 -8.04
C ASP A 136 -0.10 0.23 -9.23
N GLN A 137 -0.46 -0.15 -10.45
CA GLN A 137 -0.10 0.57 -11.68
C GLN A 137 -0.71 1.97 -11.78
N TYR A 138 -1.73 2.29 -10.98
CA TYR A 138 -2.41 3.58 -11.01
C TYR A 138 -1.89 4.54 -9.94
N TRP A 139 -1.70 4.09 -8.71
CA TRP A 139 -1.32 4.97 -7.60
C TRP A 139 0.18 5.04 -7.36
N ILE A 140 0.97 4.01 -7.69
CA ILE A 140 2.45 4.07 -7.55
C ILE A 140 3.04 5.21 -8.39
N PRO A 141 2.67 5.43 -9.66
CA PRO A 141 3.19 6.57 -10.43
C PRO A 141 2.87 7.93 -9.79
N VAL A 142 1.70 8.04 -9.14
CA VAL A 142 1.29 9.25 -8.42
C VAL A 142 2.18 9.47 -7.19
N MET A 143 2.40 8.43 -6.39
CA MET A 143 3.33 8.45 -5.26
C MET A 143 4.75 8.85 -5.70
N LEU A 144 5.26 8.25 -6.79
CA LEU A 144 6.58 8.56 -7.36
C LEU A 144 6.70 10.00 -7.86
N SER A 145 5.59 10.60 -8.29
CA SER A 145 5.52 12.02 -8.65
C SER A 145 5.46 12.98 -7.45
N ASN A 146 5.52 12.45 -6.22
CA ASN A 146 5.40 13.18 -4.96
C ASN A 146 4.03 13.87 -4.78
N GLN A 147 2.99 13.40 -5.47
CA GLN A 147 1.65 13.94 -5.39
C GLN A 147 0.86 13.20 -4.30
N SER A 148 0.19 13.96 -3.43
CA SER A 148 -0.68 13.38 -2.41
C SER A 148 -1.97 12.81 -3.02
N PHE A 149 -2.50 11.70 -2.51
CA PHE A 149 -3.69 11.05 -3.09
C PHE A 149 -4.62 10.34 -2.08
N THR A 150 -5.83 10.02 -2.55
CA THR A 150 -6.70 9.00 -1.95
C THR A 150 -7.21 8.08 -3.05
N GLY A 151 -6.89 6.80 -2.94
CA GLY A 151 -7.41 5.73 -3.79
C GLY A 151 -8.54 4.99 -3.10
N ARG A 152 -9.56 4.60 -3.87
CA ARG A 152 -10.67 3.75 -3.43
C ARG A 152 -10.86 2.67 -4.46
N TYR A 153 -10.97 1.42 -4.00
CA TYR A 153 -10.98 0.26 -4.89
C TYR A 153 -12.00 -0.77 -4.41
N ILE A 154 -12.64 -1.43 -5.37
CA ILE A 154 -13.47 -2.61 -5.11
C ILE A 154 -12.82 -3.81 -5.78
N PHE A 155 -12.69 -4.91 -5.05
CA PHE A 155 -12.05 -6.14 -5.52
C PHE A 155 -12.98 -7.37 -5.41
N ASP A 156 -12.89 -8.25 -6.40
CA ASP A 156 -13.39 -9.63 -6.35
C ASP A 156 -12.23 -10.61 -6.42
N GLY A 157 -11.80 -11.10 -5.25
CA GLY A 157 -10.53 -11.80 -5.11
C GLY A 157 -9.36 -10.92 -5.56
N ASP A 158 -8.64 -11.36 -6.59
CA ASP A 158 -7.48 -10.63 -7.15
C ASP A 158 -7.88 -9.61 -8.23
N ARG A 159 -9.15 -9.60 -8.66
CA ARG A 159 -9.60 -8.77 -9.78
C ARG A 159 -10.15 -7.44 -9.29
N MET A 160 -9.65 -6.34 -9.82
CA MET A 160 -10.20 -5.01 -9.55
C MET A 160 -11.50 -4.81 -10.34
N MET A 161 -12.56 -4.42 -9.64
CA MET A 161 -13.91 -4.25 -10.19
C MET A 161 -14.21 -2.79 -10.54
N ASP A 162 -13.83 -1.87 -9.66
CA ASP A 162 -14.02 -0.43 -9.85
C ASP A 162 -12.99 0.34 -9.02
N MET A 163 -12.66 1.56 -9.45
CA MET A 163 -11.69 2.40 -8.76
C MET A 163 -11.98 3.89 -8.88
N GLU A 164 -11.56 4.64 -7.87
CA GLU A 164 -11.49 6.09 -7.89
C GLU A 164 -10.15 6.52 -7.29
N LEU A 165 -9.40 7.35 -8.02
CA LEU A 165 -8.14 7.93 -7.55
C LEU A 165 -8.25 9.44 -7.56
N VAL A 166 -8.25 10.04 -6.37
CA VAL A 166 -8.35 11.49 -6.16
C VAL A 166 -6.97 12.05 -5.81
N LEU A 167 -6.49 13.00 -6.61
CA LEU A 167 -5.26 13.73 -6.34
C LEU A 167 -5.56 14.94 -5.46
N HIS A 168 -4.79 15.12 -4.41
CA HIS A 168 -4.90 16.27 -3.53
C HIS A 168 -3.87 17.31 -3.93
N SER A 169 -4.30 18.53 -4.20
CA SER A 169 -3.39 19.65 -4.43
C SER A 169 -2.44 19.79 -3.25
N ASP A 170 -1.13 19.71 -3.51
CA ASP A 170 -0.16 20.10 -2.50
C ASP A 170 -0.39 21.59 -2.24
N ASN A 171 -0.87 21.93 -1.03
CA ASN A 171 -0.76 23.29 -0.55
C ASN A 171 0.74 23.54 -0.37
N ALA A 172 1.38 24.00 -1.46
CA ALA A 172 2.74 24.49 -1.45
C ALA A 172 2.84 25.57 -0.37
N LYS A 173 3.30 25.18 0.82
CA LYS A 173 3.82 26.13 1.78
C LYS A 173 5.22 26.47 1.30
N ASN A 174 5.31 27.67 0.73
CA ASN A 174 6.54 28.48 0.59
C ASN A 174 7.44 28.36 1.82
#